data_AF-S0EL14-F1
#
_entry.id   AF-S0EL14-F1
#
_cell.length_a   1.000
_cell.length_b   1.000
_cell.length_c   1.000
_cell.angle_alpha   90.00
_cell.angle_beta   90.00
_cell.angle_gamma   90.00
#
_symmetry.space_group_name_H-M   'P 1'
#
loop_
_entity.id
_entity.type
_entity.pdbx_description
1 polymer ?
#
loop_
_entity_poly.entity_id
_entity_poly.type
_entity_poly.pdbx_seq_one_letter_code
_entity_poly.pdbx_strand_id
1 'polypeptide(L)'
;MRLARIRRNLQPSSQTFLTCFFSFIIYTPILVWLGYYLNITSYFQFHRRLPEKVKTQPPPPPVACLSHVHVSTANDTCESLALEYSVSSAEIFINNPDILQCDDMVEDVPICLPFQCNTYQVKENDTCASVSESLGITIKDFISLNPWSSGGAYKDFPFGKIICTTPSDGHYNRTINKSDPADSNSADEVVPRPENADPVANPECGRWYTVEEGADCRSVLGQHDMSLSLFTAANPSVSASNCTMSLIPGQAYCVGPTKNALPESYPPPAYSRHGCYFSGNQIQDFHRPTLTLSGPRLSHIKPLSISSCQAYCLSLSLPVFGLQNRDTCICDDRLRMDSRRDEIWGCESRCGYGKEDCGPDQRPMEVFSSYQLLAVEYANIGCFESKEEYVLLGKDYMEWGNSTLEECANFCTVALETDYFALQTKYYSPLEQDNFCICGNQLKPSIKKLRIEQESADGEGDVCREKGGTYIYTTNSKYIESS
;
A
#
# COMPACT_ATOMS: atom_id res chain seq x y z
N MET A 1 14.61 33.48 -63.29
CA MET A 1 15.34 34.16 -64.40
C MET A 1 15.87 35.58 -64.05
N ARG A 2 16.34 35.86 -62.82
CA ARG A 2 17.03 37.14 -62.49
C ARG A 2 18.39 36.99 -61.78
N LEU A 3 18.88 35.76 -61.54
CA LEU A 3 20.18 35.50 -60.91
C LEU A 3 21.30 35.14 -61.91
N ALA A 4 20.96 34.85 -63.17
CA ALA A 4 21.95 34.46 -64.19
C ALA A 4 22.78 35.64 -64.75
N ARG A 5 22.43 36.90 -64.44
CA ARG A 5 23.13 38.09 -64.98
C ARG A 5 24.23 38.67 -64.08
N ILE A 6 24.35 38.24 -62.83
CA ILE A 6 25.35 38.80 -61.88
C ILE A 6 26.67 37.98 -61.89
N ARG A 7 26.67 36.78 -62.49
CA ARG A 7 27.85 35.89 -62.52
C ARG A 7 29.00 36.33 -63.43
N ARG A 8 28.85 37.37 -64.27
CA ARG A 8 29.87 37.74 -65.28
C ARG A 8 30.87 38.81 -64.85
N ASN A 9 30.73 39.46 -63.68
CA ASN A 9 31.57 40.61 -63.29
C ASN A 9 32.19 40.54 -61.88
N LEU A 10 32.40 39.34 -61.29
CA LEU A 10 33.00 39.20 -59.96
C LEU A 10 34.36 38.50 -60.02
N GLN A 11 35.37 39.07 -59.34
CA GLN A 11 36.72 38.53 -59.21
C GLN A 11 36.71 37.10 -58.61
N PRO A 12 37.71 36.25 -58.94
CA PRO A 12 37.71 34.82 -58.60
C PRO A 12 37.54 34.53 -57.11
N SER A 13 38.12 35.36 -56.23
CA SER A 13 38.05 35.20 -54.77
C SER A 13 36.64 35.39 -54.19
N SER A 14 35.82 36.23 -54.83
CA SER A 14 34.44 36.50 -54.41
C SER A 14 33.44 35.44 -54.87
N GLN A 15 33.79 34.66 -55.91
CA GLN A 15 32.95 33.54 -56.37
C GLN A 15 33.01 32.36 -55.39
N THR A 16 34.20 32.08 -54.83
CA THR A 16 34.40 31.01 -53.83
C THR A 16 33.66 31.30 -52.52
N PHE A 17 33.65 32.56 -52.10
CA PHE A 17 32.91 33.00 -50.91
C PHE A 17 31.40 32.87 -51.10
N LEU A 18 30.86 33.28 -52.26
CA LEU A 18 29.44 33.09 -52.56
C LEU A 18 29.07 31.60 -52.58
N THR A 19 29.87 30.74 -53.20
CA THR A 19 29.58 29.30 -53.24
C THR A 19 29.61 28.65 -51.85
N CYS A 20 30.53 29.06 -50.96
CA CYS A 20 30.55 28.58 -49.58
C CYS A 20 29.37 29.11 -48.75
N PHE A 21 28.99 30.37 -48.92
CA PHE A 21 27.85 30.96 -48.21
C PHE A 21 26.52 30.33 -48.62
N PHE A 22 26.33 30.05 -49.92
CA PHE A 22 25.15 29.36 -50.42
C PHE A 22 25.10 27.89 -49.95
N SER A 23 26.23 27.19 -49.88
CA SER A 23 26.27 25.86 -49.27
C SER A 23 25.92 25.91 -47.78
N PHE A 24 26.41 26.88 -47.01
CA PHE A 24 26.11 26.97 -45.58
C PHE A 24 24.61 27.24 -45.33
N ILE A 25 23.98 28.13 -46.10
CA ILE A 25 22.55 28.46 -45.97
C ILE A 25 21.64 27.28 -46.39
N ILE A 26 22.07 26.45 -47.33
CA ILE A 26 21.25 25.32 -47.80
C ILE A 26 21.43 24.08 -46.91
N TYR A 27 22.67 23.75 -46.54
CA TYR A 27 22.97 22.51 -45.83
C TYR A 27 22.72 22.59 -44.31
N THR A 28 22.84 23.75 -43.68
CA THR A 28 22.58 23.87 -42.22
C THR A 28 21.12 23.63 -41.82
N PRO A 29 20.09 24.20 -42.47
CA PRO A 29 18.71 23.88 -42.12
C PRO A 29 18.36 22.43 -42.46
N ILE A 30 18.94 21.84 -43.51
CA ILE A 30 18.70 20.42 -43.88
C ILE A 30 19.30 19.48 -42.83
N LEU A 31 20.49 19.76 -42.30
CA LEU A 31 21.11 18.95 -41.24
C LEU A 31 20.39 19.09 -39.90
N VAL A 32 19.89 20.29 -39.57
CA VAL A 32 19.05 20.51 -38.38
C VAL A 32 17.70 19.80 -38.53
N TRP A 33 17.09 19.82 -39.73
CA TRP A 33 15.87 19.09 -40.00
C TRP A 33 16.08 17.57 -39.97
N LEU A 34 17.19 17.06 -40.52
CA LEU A 34 17.57 15.64 -40.42
C LEU A 34 17.85 15.21 -38.98
N GLY A 35 18.51 16.05 -38.18
CA GLY A 35 18.72 15.81 -36.75
C GLY A 35 17.40 15.76 -35.99
N TYR A 36 16.48 16.69 -36.27
CA TYR A 36 15.13 16.71 -35.67
C TYR A 36 14.30 15.50 -36.13
N TYR A 37 14.36 15.13 -37.42
CA TYR A 37 13.65 13.98 -37.97
C TYR A 37 14.18 12.66 -37.42
N LEU A 38 15.51 12.51 -37.27
CA LEU A 38 16.15 11.32 -36.70
C LEU A 38 15.86 11.18 -35.19
N ASN A 39 15.85 12.30 -34.46
CA ASN A 39 15.51 12.32 -33.03
C ASN A 39 14.01 12.03 -32.81
N ILE A 40 13.13 12.53 -33.69
CA ILE A 40 11.71 12.16 -33.72
C ILE A 40 11.53 10.69 -34.10
N THR A 41 12.22 10.15 -35.10
CA THR A 41 12.10 8.73 -35.44
C THR A 41 12.63 7.82 -34.35
N SER A 42 13.70 8.20 -33.64
CA SER A 42 14.20 7.46 -32.46
C SER A 42 13.21 7.49 -31.30
N TYR A 43 12.64 8.67 -31.00
CA TYR A 43 11.58 8.85 -30.00
C TYR A 43 10.32 8.04 -30.33
N PHE A 44 9.89 8.01 -31.59
CA PHE A 44 8.73 7.23 -32.03
C PHE A 44 9.01 5.74 -32.24
N GLN A 45 10.27 5.31 -32.40
CA GLN A 45 10.65 3.90 -32.49
C GLN A 45 10.81 3.28 -31.09
N PHE A 46 11.10 4.08 -30.06
CA PHE A 46 11.09 3.66 -28.65
C PHE A 46 9.69 3.72 -28.01
N HIS A 47 8.79 4.60 -28.49
CA HIS A 47 7.41 4.73 -27.96
C HIS A 47 6.30 4.11 -28.84
N ARG A 48 6.62 3.29 -29.84
CA ARG A 48 5.63 2.41 -30.50
C ARG A 48 5.58 1.02 -29.84
N ARG A 49 5.24 0.99 -28.55
CA ARG A 49 4.24 0.01 -28.11
C ARG A 49 2.91 0.72 -28.22
N LEU A 50 2.21 0.51 -29.33
CA LEU A 50 0.76 0.70 -29.34
C LEU A 50 0.23 -0.03 -28.09
N PRO A 51 -0.65 0.57 -27.27
CA PRO A 51 -1.38 -0.22 -26.29
C PRO A 51 -2.00 -1.35 -27.11
N GLU A 52 -1.63 -2.59 -26.77
CA GLU A 52 -2.33 -3.75 -27.29
C GLU A 52 -3.81 -3.43 -27.05
N LYS A 53 -4.59 -3.43 -28.14
CA LYS A 53 -6.03 -3.22 -28.11
C LYS A 53 -6.52 -3.99 -26.91
N VAL A 54 -6.97 -3.29 -25.86
CA VAL A 54 -7.35 -3.90 -24.59
C VAL A 54 -8.26 -5.04 -24.98
N LYS A 55 -7.73 -6.27 -24.93
CA LYS A 55 -8.59 -7.43 -24.80
C LYS A 55 -9.33 -7.06 -23.54
N THR A 56 -10.62 -6.79 -23.67
CA THR A 56 -11.55 -6.84 -22.56
C THR A 56 -11.12 -8.07 -21.78
N GLN A 57 -10.39 -7.85 -20.68
CA GLN A 57 -10.15 -8.91 -19.75
C GLN A 57 -11.57 -9.42 -19.43
N PRO A 58 -11.79 -10.74 -19.40
CA PRO A 58 -13.01 -11.20 -18.77
C PRO A 58 -13.14 -10.44 -17.44
N PRO A 59 -14.35 -9.96 -17.09
CA PRO A 59 -14.53 -9.23 -15.85
C PRO A 59 -13.79 -9.97 -14.74
N PRO A 60 -13.14 -9.25 -13.79
CA PRO A 60 -12.54 -9.90 -12.64
C PRO A 60 -13.49 -10.99 -12.16
N PRO A 61 -12.97 -12.21 -11.88
CA PRO A 61 -13.82 -13.33 -11.49
C PRO A 61 -14.83 -12.82 -10.46
N PRO A 62 -16.14 -13.13 -10.63
CA PRO A 62 -17.20 -12.42 -9.94
C PRO A 62 -16.85 -12.32 -8.47
N VAL A 63 -16.93 -11.09 -7.93
CA VAL A 63 -16.81 -10.86 -6.50
C VAL A 63 -17.70 -11.90 -5.85
N ALA A 64 -17.10 -12.75 -5.05
CA ALA A 64 -17.77 -13.89 -4.47
C ALA A 64 -18.71 -13.41 -3.37
N CYS A 65 -19.87 -12.91 -3.75
CA CYS A 65 -20.90 -12.48 -2.83
C CYS A 65 -21.58 -13.72 -2.25
N LEU A 66 -21.60 -13.83 -0.93
CA LEU A 66 -22.31 -14.90 -0.21
C LEU A 66 -23.84 -14.78 -0.30
N SER A 67 -24.30 -13.67 -0.89
CA SER A 67 -25.65 -13.11 -0.82
C SER A 67 -26.03 -12.47 -2.17
N HIS A 68 -27.21 -11.84 -2.23
CA HIS A 68 -27.72 -11.25 -3.47
C HIS A 68 -26.75 -10.20 -4.05
N VAL A 69 -26.66 -10.16 -5.38
CA VAL A 69 -25.87 -9.17 -6.12
C VAL A 69 -26.82 -8.22 -6.82
N HIS A 70 -26.67 -6.93 -6.53
CA HIS A 70 -27.34 -5.85 -7.25
C HIS A 70 -26.41 -5.26 -8.30
N VAL A 71 -26.92 -4.86 -9.45
CA VAL A 71 -26.13 -4.12 -10.45
C VAL A 71 -26.51 -2.65 -10.33
N SER A 72 -25.55 -1.81 -9.96
CA SER A 72 -25.79 -0.39 -9.69
C SER A 72 -26.31 0.36 -10.92
N THR A 73 -27.20 1.32 -10.64
CA THR A 73 -27.83 2.24 -11.58
C THR A 73 -27.60 3.70 -11.15
N ALA A 74 -27.90 4.66 -12.03
CA ALA A 74 -27.59 6.08 -11.85
C ALA A 74 -28.12 6.74 -10.57
N ASN A 75 -29.10 6.13 -9.90
CA ASN A 75 -29.75 6.68 -8.71
C ASN A 75 -29.51 5.84 -7.44
N ASP A 76 -28.69 4.81 -7.52
CA ASP A 76 -28.45 3.94 -6.38
C ASP A 76 -27.54 4.60 -5.36
N THR A 77 -27.96 4.50 -4.10
CA THR A 77 -27.18 4.90 -2.93
C THR A 77 -27.16 3.76 -1.92
N CYS A 78 -26.21 3.79 -0.98
CA CYS A 78 -26.16 2.80 0.09
C CYS A 78 -27.46 2.82 0.91
N GLU A 79 -28.11 3.97 1.06
CA GLU A 79 -29.39 4.14 1.72
C GLU A 79 -30.56 3.59 0.90
N SER A 80 -30.63 3.89 -0.41
CA SER A 80 -31.74 3.40 -1.25
C SER A 80 -31.72 1.89 -1.34
N LEU A 81 -30.53 1.31 -1.56
CA LEU A 81 -30.31 -0.13 -1.61
C LEU A 81 -30.54 -0.77 -0.23
N ALA A 82 -30.09 -0.15 0.86
CA ALA A 82 -30.33 -0.67 2.20
C ALA A 82 -31.83 -0.75 2.55
N LEU A 83 -32.60 0.26 2.17
CA LEU A 83 -34.05 0.27 2.34
C LEU A 83 -34.74 -0.77 1.45
N GLU A 84 -34.36 -0.85 0.19
CA GLU A 84 -34.95 -1.77 -0.78
C GLU A 84 -34.69 -3.24 -0.39
N TYR A 85 -33.45 -3.54 -0.02
CA TYR A 85 -33.01 -4.90 0.25
C TYR A 85 -33.06 -5.26 1.74
N SER A 86 -33.50 -4.35 2.61
CA SER A 86 -33.57 -4.53 4.07
C SER A 86 -32.23 -4.95 4.67
N VAL A 87 -31.16 -4.20 4.42
CA VAL A 87 -29.79 -4.46 4.90
C VAL A 87 -29.22 -3.21 5.55
N SER A 88 -28.03 -3.28 6.16
CA SER A 88 -27.37 -2.05 6.63
C SER A 88 -26.69 -1.30 5.47
N SER A 89 -26.86 0.03 5.44
CA SER A 89 -26.13 0.91 4.51
C SER A 89 -24.61 0.78 4.67
N ALA A 90 -24.15 0.64 5.91
CA ALA A 90 -22.73 0.55 6.20
C ALA A 90 -22.14 -0.79 5.72
N GLU A 91 -22.88 -1.88 5.84
CA GLU A 91 -22.42 -3.19 5.34
C GLU A 91 -22.35 -3.20 3.82
N ILE A 92 -23.26 -2.51 3.10
CA ILE A 92 -23.15 -2.34 1.64
C ILE A 92 -21.83 -1.65 1.32
N PHE A 93 -21.51 -0.54 2.00
CA PHE A 93 -20.27 0.19 1.75
C PHE A 93 -19.02 -0.63 2.09
N ILE A 94 -19.00 -1.27 3.26
CA ILE A 94 -17.82 -2.00 3.77
C ILE A 94 -17.50 -3.24 2.93
N ASN A 95 -18.53 -3.95 2.46
CA ASN A 95 -18.34 -5.20 1.72
C ASN A 95 -18.04 -4.98 0.23
N ASN A 96 -18.16 -3.76 -0.27
CA ASN A 96 -17.96 -3.42 -1.67
C ASN A 96 -16.89 -2.34 -1.79
N PRO A 97 -15.59 -2.71 -1.81
CA PRO A 97 -14.50 -1.75 -1.84
C PRO A 97 -14.51 -0.85 -3.09
N ASP A 98 -15.20 -1.27 -4.16
CA ASP A 98 -15.35 -0.48 -5.39
C ASP A 98 -16.35 0.68 -5.24
N ILE A 99 -17.16 0.72 -4.18
CA ILE A 99 -18.02 1.86 -3.85
C ILE A 99 -17.15 2.97 -3.26
N LEU A 100 -16.90 4.01 -4.06
CA LEU A 100 -16.10 5.17 -3.64
C LEU A 100 -16.92 6.19 -2.83
N GLN A 101 -18.21 6.34 -3.14
CA GLN A 101 -19.14 7.24 -2.47
C GLN A 101 -20.53 6.61 -2.40
N CYS A 102 -21.09 6.53 -1.19
CA CYS A 102 -22.42 5.93 -0.98
C CYS A 102 -23.57 6.71 -1.59
N ASP A 103 -23.42 8.02 -1.77
CA ASP A 103 -24.46 8.90 -2.32
C ASP A 103 -24.43 8.99 -3.86
N ASP A 104 -23.41 8.42 -4.50
CA ASP A 104 -23.17 8.54 -5.94
C ASP A 104 -22.41 7.29 -6.46
N MET A 105 -23.16 6.24 -6.77
CA MET A 105 -22.60 4.96 -7.25
C MET A 105 -22.35 4.97 -8.75
N VAL A 106 -21.21 4.39 -9.15
CA VAL A 106 -20.90 4.15 -10.57
C VAL A 106 -21.83 3.09 -11.13
N GLU A 107 -22.45 3.33 -12.28
CA GLU A 107 -23.36 2.42 -12.97
C GLU A 107 -22.68 1.13 -13.47
N ASP A 108 -23.47 0.06 -13.64
CA ASP A 108 -23.05 -1.23 -14.17
C ASP A 108 -21.97 -1.96 -13.33
N VAL A 109 -21.90 -1.66 -12.03
CA VAL A 109 -20.99 -2.30 -11.07
C VAL A 109 -21.76 -3.34 -10.25
N PRO A 110 -21.27 -4.60 -10.14
CA PRO A 110 -21.88 -5.58 -9.26
C PRO A 110 -21.61 -5.26 -7.79
N ILE A 111 -22.67 -5.08 -7.02
CA ILE A 111 -22.67 -4.77 -5.59
C ILE A 111 -23.12 -6.02 -4.82
N CYS A 112 -22.23 -6.57 -3.99
CA CYS A 112 -22.58 -7.60 -3.01
C CYS A 112 -23.47 -6.98 -1.94
N LEU A 113 -24.77 -7.29 -1.96
CA LEU A 113 -25.65 -6.85 -0.90
C LEU A 113 -25.44 -7.73 0.32
N PRO A 114 -25.28 -7.16 1.51
CA PRO A 114 -25.30 -7.92 2.73
C PRO A 114 -26.60 -8.69 2.88
N PHE A 115 -26.62 -9.42 3.97
CA PHE A 115 -27.66 -10.34 4.30
C PHE A 115 -28.79 -9.57 5.03
N GLN A 116 -30.07 -9.74 4.63
CA GLN A 116 -31.20 -8.97 5.17
C GLN A 116 -31.39 -8.99 6.71
N CYS A 117 -31.65 -7.85 7.32
CA CYS A 117 -31.97 -7.69 8.74
C CYS A 117 -33.25 -6.85 8.88
N ASN A 118 -33.89 -6.88 10.05
CA ASN A 118 -34.86 -5.83 10.37
C ASN A 118 -34.10 -4.52 10.50
N THR A 119 -34.49 -3.51 9.74
CA THR A 119 -33.76 -2.25 9.70
C THR A 119 -34.42 -1.16 10.55
N TYR A 120 -33.61 -0.27 11.10
CA TYR A 120 -34.06 1.00 11.64
C TYR A 120 -33.41 2.14 10.88
N GLN A 121 -34.22 3.13 10.48
CA GLN A 121 -33.72 4.36 9.87
C GLN A 121 -33.42 5.38 10.96
N VAL A 122 -32.14 5.71 11.11
CA VAL A 122 -31.64 6.68 12.08
C VAL A 122 -32.25 8.06 11.78
N LYS A 123 -32.91 8.63 12.79
CA LYS A 123 -33.56 9.95 12.73
C LYS A 123 -32.63 11.04 13.24
N GLU A 124 -33.01 12.28 13.00
CA GLU A 124 -32.30 13.44 13.53
C GLU A 124 -32.21 13.39 15.07
N ASN A 125 -31.00 13.54 15.60
CA ASN A 125 -30.63 13.42 17.02
C ASN A 125 -30.68 12.00 17.62
N ASP A 126 -30.87 10.95 16.83
CA ASP A 126 -30.71 9.58 17.33
C ASP A 126 -29.27 9.31 17.76
N THR A 127 -29.14 8.53 18.83
CA THR A 127 -27.87 8.02 19.37
C THR A 127 -27.98 6.49 19.50
N CYS A 128 -26.86 5.78 19.56
CA CYS A 128 -26.89 4.34 19.83
C CYS A 128 -27.69 4.02 21.11
N ALA A 129 -27.57 4.85 22.15
CA ALA A 129 -28.30 4.67 23.41
C ALA A 129 -29.82 4.84 23.24
N SER A 130 -30.27 5.93 22.61
CA SER A 130 -31.71 6.20 22.44
C SER A 130 -32.39 5.19 21.51
N VAL A 131 -31.69 4.77 20.45
CA VAL A 131 -32.19 3.75 19.54
C VAL A 131 -32.23 2.39 20.23
N SER A 132 -31.18 1.99 20.94
CA SER A 132 -31.15 0.73 21.71
C SER A 132 -32.29 0.66 22.72
N GLU A 133 -32.54 1.74 23.46
CA GLU A 133 -33.65 1.85 24.42
C GLU A 133 -35.01 1.69 23.73
N SER A 134 -35.21 2.37 22.59
CA SER A 134 -36.47 2.29 21.83
C SER A 134 -36.75 0.90 21.25
N LEU A 135 -35.69 0.15 20.95
CA LEU A 135 -35.74 -1.21 20.40
C LEU A 135 -35.77 -2.29 21.49
N GLY A 136 -35.55 -1.92 22.76
CA GLY A 136 -35.48 -2.86 23.87
C GLY A 136 -34.25 -3.78 23.85
N ILE A 137 -33.15 -3.37 23.21
CA ILE A 137 -31.88 -4.12 23.14
C ILE A 137 -30.79 -3.42 23.95
N THR A 138 -29.75 -4.14 24.37
CA THR A 138 -28.63 -3.49 25.06
C THR A 138 -27.73 -2.77 24.07
N ILE A 139 -27.00 -1.74 24.52
CA ILE A 139 -25.99 -1.05 23.69
C ILE A 139 -24.93 -2.04 23.19
N LYS A 140 -24.58 -3.05 24.01
CA LYS A 140 -23.65 -4.10 23.60
C LYS A 140 -24.21 -4.91 22.44
N ASP A 141 -25.48 -5.30 22.50
CA ASP A 141 -26.13 -6.05 21.42
C ASP A 141 -26.26 -5.18 20.17
N PHE A 142 -26.61 -3.90 20.32
CA PHE A 142 -26.63 -2.94 19.22
C PHE A 142 -25.27 -2.83 18.51
N ILE A 143 -24.17 -2.73 19.25
CA ILE A 143 -22.82 -2.70 18.70
C ILE A 143 -22.47 -4.03 18.04
N SER A 144 -22.88 -5.17 18.61
CA SER A 144 -22.68 -6.49 17.97
C SER A 144 -23.40 -6.61 16.63
N LEU A 145 -24.59 -6.00 16.52
CA LEU A 145 -25.39 -5.95 15.28
C LEU A 145 -24.86 -4.91 14.28
N ASN A 146 -24.18 -3.87 14.76
CA ASN A 146 -23.67 -2.76 13.96
C ASN A 146 -22.25 -2.37 14.42
N PRO A 147 -21.24 -3.23 14.23
CA PRO A 147 -19.89 -3.05 14.79
C PRO A 147 -19.14 -1.85 14.22
N TRP A 148 -19.59 -1.30 13.10
CA TRP A 148 -19.08 -0.06 12.52
C TRP A 148 -19.57 1.21 13.23
N SER A 149 -20.54 1.10 14.15
CA SER A 149 -21.03 2.24 14.91
C SER A 149 -20.04 2.62 16.01
N SER A 150 -19.40 3.79 15.88
CA SER A 150 -18.34 4.23 16.79
C SER A 150 -18.88 4.79 18.11
N GLY A 151 -19.62 3.99 18.89
CA GLY A 151 -19.74 4.21 20.34
C GLY A 151 -20.50 5.42 20.92
N GLY A 152 -21.12 6.35 20.18
CA GLY A 152 -22.17 7.25 20.73
C GLY A 152 -22.21 8.72 20.21
N ALA A 153 -23.37 9.09 19.63
CA ALA A 153 -23.90 10.36 19.11
C ALA A 153 -23.54 10.76 17.66
N TYR A 154 -24.54 10.72 16.73
CA TYR A 154 -24.70 11.28 15.35
C TYR A 154 -23.51 11.23 14.37
N LYS A 155 -22.28 11.39 14.85
CA LYS A 155 -20.98 11.01 14.27
C LYS A 155 -20.75 9.49 14.23
N ASP A 156 -21.61 8.67 14.84
CA ASP A 156 -21.45 7.21 14.94
C ASP A 156 -21.85 6.41 13.72
N PHE A 157 -22.60 7.01 12.81
CA PHE A 157 -23.11 6.31 11.63
C PHE A 157 -22.43 6.87 10.36
N PRO A 158 -21.09 6.83 10.27
CA PRO A 158 -20.33 7.49 9.20
C PRO A 158 -20.55 6.84 7.82
N PHE A 159 -21.16 5.66 7.77
CA PHE A 159 -21.37 4.87 6.56
C PHE A 159 -22.85 4.61 6.25
N GLY A 160 -23.75 5.45 6.79
CA GLY A 160 -25.15 5.54 6.36
C GLY A 160 -26.19 5.38 7.46
N LYS A 161 -27.46 5.65 7.11
CA LYS A 161 -28.56 5.82 8.10
C LYS A 161 -29.45 4.60 8.31
N ILE A 162 -29.24 3.52 7.56
CA ILE A 162 -30.00 2.27 7.73
C ILE A 162 -29.13 1.27 8.49
N ILE A 163 -29.60 0.90 9.68
CA ILE A 163 -28.89 0.00 10.60
C ILE A 163 -29.69 -1.26 10.86
N CYS A 164 -29.02 -2.34 11.25
CA CYS A 164 -29.66 -3.59 11.61
C CYS A 164 -30.11 -3.59 13.08
N THR A 165 -31.34 -4.04 13.32
CA THR A 165 -31.93 -4.21 14.67
C THR A 165 -32.09 -5.68 15.05
N THR A 166 -31.86 -6.57 14.10
CA THR A 166 -31.67 -8.00 14.28
C THR A 166 -30.37 -8.40 13.60
N PRO A 167 -29.83 -9.60 13.88
CA PRO A 167 -28.72 -10.12 13.09
C PRO A 167 -29.05 -10.05 11.60
N SER A 168 -28.02 -9.84 10.79
CA SER A 168 -28.04 -9.99 9.34
C SER A 168 -28.20 -11.49 9.02
N ASP A 169 -29.23 -12.17 9.54
CA ASP A 169 -29.68 -13.55 9.28
C ASP A 169 -31.19 -13.69 8.92
N GLY A 170 -31.96 -12.60 8.95
CA GLY A 170 -33.35 -12.53 8.46
C GLY A 170 -34.38 -13.37 9.25
N HIS A 171 -33.94 -14.22 10.18
CA HIS A 171 -34.80 -15.06 11.01
C HIS A 171 -34.11 -15.38 12.34
N TYR A 172 -34.13 -14.42 13.28
CA TYR A 172 -33.79 -14.75 14.66
C TYR A 172 -34.56 -13.92 15.68
N ASN A 173 -35.68 -14.46 16.15
CA ASN A 173 -36.38 -13.98 17.34
C ASN A 173 -35.91 -14.82 18.53
N ARG A 174 -34.70 -14.55 19.05
CA ARG A 174 -34.21 -15.23 20.26
C ARG A 174 -34.70 -14.50 21.49
N THR A 175 -35.72 -15.06 22.14
CA THR A 175 -35.81 -14.95 23.59
C THR A 175 -34.54 -15.58 24.18
N ILE A 176 -33.58 -14.76 24.57
CA ILE A 176 -32.32 -15.20 25.18
C ILE A 176 -32.64 -15.79 26.56
N ASN A 177 -32.91 -17.08 26.61
CA ASN A 177 -32.77 -17.84 27.84
C ASN A 177 -31.28 -18.16 28.01
N LYS A 178 -30.68 -17.50 29.00
CA LYS A 178 -29.25 -17.34 29.23
C LYS A 178 -28.56 -18.60 29.79
N SER A 179 -28.99 -19.81 29.42
CA SER A 179 -28.64 -21.03 30.16
C SER A 179 -28.24 -22.27 29.37
N ASP A 180 -28.05 -22.21 28.04
CA ASP A 180 -27.54 -23.39 27.31
C ASP A 180 -26.08 -23.24 26.84
N PRO A 181 -25.20 -24.23 27.06
CA PRO A 181 -23.85 -24.32 26.48
C PRO A 181 -23.83 -24.52 24.95
N ALA A 182 -25.00 -24.46 24.30
CA ALA A 182 -25.20 -24.87 22.91
C ALA A 182 -24.77 -23.82 21.86
N ASP A 183 -24.34 -22.64 22.28
CA ASP A 183 -24.14 -21.47 21.39
C ASP A 183 -22.70 -20.97 21.29
N SER A 184 -21.70 -21.77 21.62
CA SER A 184 -20.30 -21.39 21.38
C SER A 184 -19.88 -21.69 19.94
N ASN A 185 -18.96 -20.91 19.38
CA ASN A 185 -18.34 -21.20 18.07
C ASN A 185 -17.37 -22.41 18.10
N SER A 186 -17.04 -22.93 19.29
CA SER A 186 -16.09 -24.04 19.50
C SER A 186 -16.60 -25.04 20.54
N ALA A 187 -16.20 -26.31 20.41
CA ALA A 187 -16.50 -27.36 21.39
C ALA A 187 -15.27 -27.74 22.24
N ASP A 188 -15.50 -28.23 23.45
CA ASP A 188 -14.42 -28.64 24.37
C ASP A 188 -13.87 -30.04 24.04
N GLU A 189 -14.72 -30.96 23.58
CA GLU A 189 -14.37 -32.34 23.28
C GLU A 189 -14.91 -32.77 21.91
N VAL A 190 -14.24 -33.75 21.28
CA VAL A 190 -14.67 -34.35 20.01
C VAL A 190 -15.82 -35.31 20.25
N VAL A 191 -16.83 -35.31 19.37
CA VAL A 191 -17.95 -36.25 19.40
C VAL A 191 -17.86 -37.26 18.24
N PRO A 192 -18.52 -38.43 18.34
CA PRO A 192 -18.52 -39.41 17.25
C PRO A 192 -19.00 -38.81 15.93
N ARG A 193 -18.28 -39.12 14.86
CA ARG A 193 -18.57 -38.66 13.50
C ARG A 193 -19.85 -39.33 12.97
N PRO A 194 -20.87 -38.57 12.54
CA PRO A 194 -22.07 -39.12 11.91
C PRO A 194 -21.76 -39.86 10.61
N GLU A 195 -22.58 -40.85 10.26
CA GLU A 195 -22.44 -41.60 9.00
C GLU A 195 -22.63 -40.71 7.77
N ASN A 196 -23.49 -39.68 7.87
CA ASN A 196 -23.74 -38.70 6.83
C ASN A 196 -22.79 -37.49 6.90
N ALA A 197 -21.67 -37.54 7.65
CA ALA A 197 -20.72 -36.44 7.73
C ALA A 197 -19.91 -36.26 6.43
N ASP A 198 -19.78 -35.01 5.97
CA ASP A 198 -19.01 -34.66 4.77
C ASP A 198 -17.60 -35.26 4.85
N PRO A 199 -17.19 -36.12 3.89
CA PRO A 199 -15.99 -36.95 4.00
C PRO A 199 -14.68 -36.18 4.22
N VAL A 200 -14.61 -34.89 3.85
CA VAL A 200 -13.41 -34.06 4.04
C VAL A 200 -13.51 -33.11 5.22
N ALA A 201 -14.65 -33.03 5.91
CA ALA A 201 -14.79 -32.27 7.14
C ALA A 201 -13.83 -32.75 8.23
N ASN A 202 -13.28 -31.79 8.99
CA ASN A 202 -12.28 -32.03 10.02
C ASN A 202 -12.82 -33.00 11.08
N PRO A 203 -12.09 -34.10 11.41
CA PRO A 203 -12.52 -35.05 12.43
C PRO A 203 -12.52 -34.49 13.86
N GLU A 204 -11.80 -33.39 14.12
CA GLU A 204 -11.76 -32.68 15.41
C GLU A 204 -13.04 -31.85 15.64
N CYS A 205 -14.20 -32.49 15.59
CA CYS A 205 -15.48 -31.82 15.69
C CYS A 205 -16.26 -32.27 16.92
N GLY A 206 -16.70 -31.31 17.74
CA GLY A 206 -17.55 -31.58 18.90
C GLY A 206 -19.04 -31.36 18.65
N ARG A 207 -19.42 -30.75 17.51
CA ARG A 207 -20.83 -30.62 17.11
C ARG A 207 -21.01 -30.70 15.60
N TRP A 208 -21.91 -31.58 15.17
CA TRP A 208 -22.28 -31.77 13.78
C TRP A 208 -23.70 -31.26 13.52
N TYR A 209 -23.90 -30.65 12.35
CA TYR A 209 -25.21 -30.20 11.88
C TYR A 209 -25.51 -30.83 10.52
N THR A 210 -26.67 -31.48 10.40
CA THR A 210 -27.16 -32.01 9.12
C THR A 210 -27.95 -30.93 8.40
N VAL A 211 -27.49 -30.55 7.21
CA VAL A 211 -28.11 -29.50 6.41
C VAL A 211 -29.51 -29.90 5.99
N GLU A 212 -30.49 -29.04 6.28
CA GLU A 212 -31.87 -29.21 5.84
C GLU A 212 -32.06 -28.75 4.39
N GLU A 213 -33.12 -29.23 3.72
CA GLU A 213 -33.46 -28.79 2.37
C GLU A 213 -33.80 -27.30 2.38
N GLY A 214 -33.10 -26.52 1.54
CA GLY A 214 -33.26 -25.06 1.49
C GLY A 214 -32.49 -24.27 2.55
N ALA A 215 -31.69 -24.93 3.40
CA ALA A 215 -30.77 -24.24 4.30
C ALA A 215 -29.69 -23.51 3.51
N ASP A 216 -29.35 -22.29 3.96
CA ASP A 216 -28.28 -21.50 3.38
C ASP A 216 -27.12 -21.37 4.36
N CYS A 217 -25.95 -20.96 3.87
CA CYS A 217 -24.75 -20.87 4.69
C CYS A 217 -24.97 -20.02 5.94
N ARG A 218 -25.73 -18.95 5.80
CA ARG A 218 -25.97 -17.96 6.85
C ARG A 218 -26.89 -18.51 7.93
N SER A 219 -27.95 -19.25 7.59
CA SER A 219 -28.80 -19.90 8.58
C SER A 219 -28.00 -20.89 9.43
N VAL A 220 -27.05 -21.61 8.82
CA VAL A 220 -26.16 -22.54 9.53
C VAL A 220 -25.14 -21.80 10.40
N LEU A 221 -24.47 -20.79 9.87
CA LEU A 221 -23.46 -20.00 10.60
C LEU A 221 -24.09 -19.26 11.80
N GLY A 222 -25.23 -18.60 11.58
CA GLY A 222 -25.95 -17.86 12.61
C GLY A 222 -26.50 -18.76 13.71
N GLN A 223 -27.04 -19.94 13.34
CA GLN A 223 -27.54 -20.92 14.30
C GLN A 223 -26.45 -21.42 15.27
N HIS A 224 -25.19 -21.40 14.86
CA HIS A 224 -24.07 -21.99 15.60
C HIS A 224 -23.00 -20.98 16.02
N ASP A 225 -23.31 -19.67 15.98
CA ASP A 225 -22.40 -18.56 16.32
C ASP A 225 -21.01 -18.68 15.63
N MET A 226 -21.00 -19.14 14.38
CA MET A 226 -19.78 -19.55 13.69
C MET A 226 -19.40 -18.53 12.61
N SER A 227 -18.13 -18.13 12.53
CA SER A 227 -17.67 -17.32 11.40
C SER A 227 -17.52 -18.18 10.15
N LEU A 228 -17.72 -17.60 8.96
CA LEU A 228 -17.47 -18.31 7.70
C LEU A 228 -16.06 -18.88 7.63
N SER A 229 -15.06 -18.10 8.06
CA SER A 229 -13.66 -18.52 8.08
C SER A 229 -13.45 -19.78 8.94
N LEU A 230 -14.10 -19.84 10.10
CA LEU A 230 -14.07 -20.99 10.99
C LEU A 230 -14.78 -22.19 10.37
N PHE A 231 -15.93 -21.96 9.74
CA PHE A 231 -16.74 -23.00 9.11
C PHE A 231 -16.08 -23.63 7.91
N THR A 232 -15.47 -22.84 7.02
CA THR A 232 -14.74 -23.36 5.86
C THR A 232 -13.41 -24.01 6.26
N ALA A 233 -12.80 -23.57 7.37
CA ALA A 233 -11.62 -24.25 7.92
C ALA A 233 -11.98 -25.63 8.50
N ALA A 234 -13.11 -25.73 9.20
CA ALA A 234 -13.60 -27.00 9.73
C ALA A 234 -14.22 -27.90 8.65
N ASN A 235 -14.67 -27.33 7.53
CA ASN A 235 -15.32 -28.04 6.42
C ASN A 235 -14.72 -27.66 5.06
N PRO A 236 -13.57 -28.24 4.68
CA PRO A 236 -12.84 -27.88 3.45
C PRO A 236 -13.60 -28.10 2.13
N SER A 237 -14.68 -28.87 2.12
CA SER A 237 -15.59 -29.00 0.96
C SER A 237 -16.46 -27.76 0.74
N VAL A 238 -16.62 -26.93 1.77
CA VAL A 238 -17.40 -25.70 1.72
C VAL A 238 -16.54 -24.57 1.19
N SER A 239 -16.93 -24.01 0.05
CA SER A 239 -16.24 -22.86 -0.51
C SER A 239 -16.53 -21.59 0.29
N ALA A 240 -15.49 -20.84 0.64
CA ALA A 240 -15.66 -19.49 1.21
C ALA A 240 -16.30 -18.50 0.23
N SER A 241 -16.19 -18.73 -1.08
CA SER A 241 -16.80 -17.88 -2.09
C SER A 241 -18.23 -18.26 -2.46
N ASN A 242 -18.60 -19.53 -2.29
CA ASN A 242 -19.91 -20.06 -2.68
C ASN A 242 -20.48 -20.98 -1.59
N CYS A 243 -20.45 -20.54 -0.32
CA CYS A 243 -20.73 -21.40 0.82
C CYS A 243 -22.10 -22.07 0.72
N THR A 244 -23.17 -21.30 0.45
CA THR A 244 -24.54 -21.82 0.33
C THR A 244 -24.66 -22.89 -0.76
N MET A 245 -24.04 -22.68 -1.92
CA MET A 245 -24.05 -23.66 -3.02
C MET A 245 -23.20 -24.90 -2.72
N SER A 246 -22.32 -24.82 -1.72
CA SER A 246 -21.47 -25.95 -1.29
C SER A 246 -22.15 -26.84 -0.25
N LEU A 247 -23.28 -26.40 0.32
CA LEU A 247 -24.04 -27.17 1.29
C LEU A 247 -24.92 -28.21 0.59
N ILE A 248 -24.78 -29.47 0.98
CA ILE A 248 -25.56 -30.58 0.44
C ILE A 248 -26.66 -30.96 1.45
N PRO A 249 -27.96 -30.83 1.09
CA PRO A 249 -29.04 -31.29 1.97
C PRO A 249 -28.89 -32.75 2.37
N GLY A 250 -29.08 -33.05 3.66
CA GLY A 250 -28.88 -34.37 4.25
C GLY A 250 -27.43 -34.71 4.61
N GLN A 251 -26.45 -33.88 4.23
CA GLN A 251 -25.05 -34.03 4.62
C GLN A 251 -24.78 -33.29 5.94
N ALA A 252 -23.97 -33.89 6.82
CA ALA A 252 -23.56 -33.27 8.08
C ALA A 252 -22.20 -32.55 7.98
N TYR A 253 -22.15 -31.33 8.49
CA TYR A 253 -20.96 -30.48 8.56
C TYR A 253 -20.61 -30.16 10.01
N CYS A 254 -19.33 -29.87 10.26
CA CYS A 254 -18.86 -29.47 11.57
C CYS A 254 -19.26 -28.03 11.87
N VAL A 255 -20.03 -27.83 12.95
CA VAL A 255 -20.50 -26.51 13.42
C VAL A 255 -20.03 -26.18 14.85
N GLY A 256 -19.13 -27.01 15.37
CA GLY A 256 -18.45 -26.80 16.65
C GLY A 256 -17.10 -27.51 16.65
N PRO A 257 -16.11 -27.02 15.88
CA PRO A 257 -14.76 -27.53 15.91
C PRO A 257 -14.17 -27.44 17.32
N THR A 258 -13.33 -28.40 17.70
CA THR A 258 -12.52 -28.26 18.91
C THR A 258 -11.35 -27.30 18.65
N LYS A 259 -10.67 -26.87 19.72
CA LYS A 259 -9.47 -26.03 19.58
C LYS A 259 -8.37 -26.67 18.73
N ASN A 260 -8.34 -28.00 18.64
CA ASN A 260 -7.37 -28.75 17.84
C ASN A 260 -7.72 -28.75 16.34
N ALA A 261 -8.97 -28.43 15.98
CA ALA A 261 -9.42 -28.38 14.59
C ALA A 261 -8.99 -27.11 13.86
N LEU A 262 -8.67 -26.06 14.62
CA LEU A 262 -8.17 -24.81 14.08
C LEU A 262 -6.73 -25.02 13.61
N PRO A 263 -6.38 -24.66 12.36
CA PRO A 263 -4.96 -24.52 12.02
C PRO A 263 -4.34 -23.57 13.05
N GLU A 264 -3.16 -23.90 13.58
CA GLU A 264 -2.40 -22.96 14.41
C GLU A 264 -2.44 -21.61 13.71
N SER A 265 -2.93 -20.57 14.39
CA SER A 265 -3.00 -19.25 13.78
C SER A 265 -1.58 -18.91 13.34
N TYR A 266 -1.35 -18.80 12.03
CA TYR A 266 -0.07 -18.31 11.56
C TYR A 266 0.11 -16.95 12.22
N PRO A 267 1.13 -16.76 13.08
CA PRO A 267 1.36 -15.45 13.64
C PRO A 267 1.49 -14.49 12.46
N PRO A 268 0.84 -13.31 12.51
CA PRO A 268 1.01 -12.33 11.45
C PRO A 268 2.51 -12.11 11.22
N PRO A 269 2.96 -11.97 9.96
CA PRO A 269 4.37 -11.81 9.67
C PRO A 269 4.96 -10.71 10.55
N ALA A 270 6.13 -10.94 11.13
CA ALA A 270 6.76 -9.95 11.98
C ALA A 270 7.01 -8.65 11.18
N TYR A 271 6.92 -7.51 11.85
CA TYR A 271 7.27 -6.21 11.30
C TYR A 271 8.04 -5.40 12.34
N SER A 272 8.85 -4.46 11.84
CA SER A 272 9.57 -3.47 12.64
C SER A 272 8.91 -2.11 12.48
N ARG A 273 8.68 -1.44 13.60
CA ARG A 273 8.18 -0.05 13.62
C ARG A 273 9.38 0.90 13.55
N HIS A 274 9.41 1.76 12.53
CA HIS A 274 10.51 2.69 12.31
C HIS A 274 10.19 4.13 12.70
N GLY A 275 8.97 4.43 13.12
CA GLY A 275 8.55 5.74 13.63
C GLY A 275 7.82 6.60 12.61
N CYS A 276 7.63 7.87 12.95
CA CYS A 276 6.87 8.83 12.17
C CYS A 276 7.77 9.57 11.19
N TYR A 277 7.40 9.57 9.91
CA TYR A 277 8.15 10.25 8.86
C TYR A 277 7.27 11.14 8.02
N PHE A 278 7.86 12.21 7.51
CA PHE A 278 7.22 13.15 6.63
C PHE A 278 8.20 13.65 5.58
N SER A 279 7.65 14.10 4.45
CA SER A 279 8.44 14.71 3.39
C SER A 279 8.97 16.07 3.84
N GLY A 280 10.30 16.20 3.88
CA GLY A 280 10.96 17.43 4.25
C GLY A 280 11.06 18.41 3.10
N ASN A 281 9.97 19.07 2.71
CA ASN A 281 10.08 20.20 1.77
C ASN A 281 10.23 21.52 2.53
N GLN A 282 11.41 22.14 2.43
CA GLN A 282 11.54 23.55 2.75
C GLN A 282 10.72 24.34 1.74
N ILE A 283 10.02 25.37 2.22
CA ILE A 283 8.99 26.19 1.58
C ILE A 283 9.45 26.91 0.28
N GLN A 284 10.62 26.61 -0.29
CA GLN A 284 11.24 27.39 -1.37
C GLN A 284 11.46 26.68 -2.71
N ASP A 285 11.50 25.35 -2.81
CA ASP A 285 11.73 24.69 -4.10
C ASP A 285 10.52 23.89 -4.61
N PHE A 286 9.74 24.57 -5.46
CA PHE A 286 8.53 24.08 -6.15
C PHE A 286 8.79 23.01 -7.22
N HIS A 287 9.96 22.37 -7.30
CA HIS A 287 10.35 21.59 -8.48
C HIS A 287 10.45 20.08 -8.30
N ARG A 288 10.42 19.54 -7.07
CA ARG A 288 10.16 18.10 -6.83
C ARG A 288 9.47 17.88 -5.49
N PRO A 289 8.15 17.64 -5.43
CA PRO A 289 7.54 17.15 -4.20
C PRO A 289 8.11 15.76 -3.91
N THR A 290 8.88 15.64 -2.83
CA THR A 290 9.25 14.32 -2.30
C THR A 290 8.10 13.78 -1.46
N LEU A 291 7.96 12.46 -1.42
CA LEU A 291 6.96 11.74 -0.63
C LEU A 291 7.71 10.84 0.33
N THR A 292 7.18 10.55 1.51
CA THR A 292 7.80 9.57 2.43
C THR A 292 7.81 8.17 1.83
N LEU A 293 6.67 7.76 1.25
CA LEU A 293 6.48 6.55 0.44
C LEU A 293 5.64 6.94 -0.78
N SER A 294 5.95 6.39 -1.95
CA SER A 294 5.35 6.77 -3.24
C SER A 294 4.70 5.61 -4.00
N GLY A 295 4.72 4.40 -3.46
CA GLY A 295 4.15 3.23 -4.12
C GLY A 295 2.63 3.12 -3.99
N PRO A 296 2.07 1.92 -4.26
CA PRO A 296 0.63 1.65 -4.25
C PRO A 296 -0.04 2.04 -2.93
N ARG A 297 -1.28 2.53 -3.02
CA ARG A 297 -2.06 3.03 -1.90
C ARG A 297 -3.33 2.22 -1.72
N LEU A 298 -3.67 1.89 -0.48
CA LEU A 298 -4.93 1.30 -0.08
C LEU A 298 -5.61 2.24 0.91
N SER A 299 -6.75 2.79 0.50
CA SER A 299 -7.59 3.68 1.31
C SER A 299 -8.95 3.03 1.54
N HIS A 300 -8.97 1.89 2.23
CA HIS A 300 -10.21 1.17 2.50
C HIS A 300 -10.23 0.67 3.94
N ILE A 301 -11.34 0.94 4.64
CA ILE A 301 -11.69 0.57 6.02
C ILE A 301 -11.07 1.48 7.09
N LYS A 302 -11.93 2.14 7.86
CA LYS A 302 -11.55 2.92 9.05
C LYS A 302 -11.91 2.15 10.31
N PRO A 303 -10.97 1.93 11.25
CA PRO A 303 -9.52 2.13 11.13
C PRO A 303 -8.83 1.02 10.35
N LEU A 304 -7.81 1.36 9.57
CA LEU A 304 -6.97 0.38 8.89
C LEU A 304 -5.93 -0.18 9.86
N SER A 305 -5.93 -1.50 10.07
CA SER A 305 -4.97 -2.14 10.98
C SER A 305 -3.58 -2.26 10.36
N ILE A 306 -2.54 -2.30 11.21
CA ILE A 306 -1.16 -2.53 10.78
C ILE A 306 -1.05 -3.85 10.01
N SER A 307 -1.67 -4.92 10.52
CA SER A 307 -1.66 -6.24 9.88
C SER A 307 -2.35 -6.24 8.53
N SER A 308 -3.42 -5.46 8.36
CA SER A 308 -4.12 -5.30 7.07
C SER A 308 -3.26 -4.58 6.05
N CYS A 309 -2.59 -3.49 6.45
CA CYS A 309 -1.67 -2.76 5.57
C CYS A 309 -0.46 -3.63 5.19
N GLN A 310 0.11 -4.34 6.16
CA GLN A 310 1.20 -5.28 5.92
C GLN A 310 0.81 -6.38 4.93
N ALA A 311 -0.36 -7.00 5.11
CA ALA A 311 -0.84 -8.04 4.21
C ALA A 311 -1.03 -7.52 2.78
N TYR A 312 -1.60 -6.31 2.63
CA TYR A 312 -1.73 -5.64 1.34
C TYR A 312 -0.36 -5.41 0.68
N CYS A 313 0.60 -4.81 1.39
CA CYS A 313 1.91 -4.51 0.82
C CYS A 313 2.73 -5.77 0.50
N LEU A 314 2.66 -6.80 1.35
CA LEU A 314 3.27 -8.10 1.07
C LEU A 314 2.67 -8.78 -0.15
N SER A 315 1.36 -8.63 -0.40
CA SER A 315 0.73 -9.15 -1.64
C SER A 315 1.30 -8.51 -2.91
N LEU A 316 1.87 -7.31 -2.79
CA LEU A 316 2.54 -6.56 -3.85
C LEU A 316 4.06 -6.76 -3.86
N SER A 317 4.60 -7.64 -3.00
CA SER A 317 6.03 -7.83 -2.79
C SER A 317 6.78 -6.57 -2.34
N LEU A 318 6.10 -5.68 -1.61
CA LEU A 318 6.64 -4.44 -1.08
C LEU A 318 6.83 -4.54 0.44
N PRO A 319 8.08 -4.59 0.94
CA PRO A 319 8.36 -4.86 2.35
C PRO A 319 8.21 -3.63 3.25
N VAL A 320 8.26 -2.42 2.70
CA VAL A 320 8.10 -1.16 3.44
C VAL A 320 6.65 -0.69 3.29
N PHE A 321 6.04 -0.27 4.38
CA PHE A 321 4.66 0.19 4.36
C PHE A 321 4.45 1.26 5.42
N GLY A 322 3.46 2.11 5.20
CA GLY A 322 3.15 3.17 6.13
C GLY A 322 1.66 3.41 6.29
N LEU A 323 1.27 3.79 7.50
CA LEU A 323 -0.08 4.19 7.84
C LEU A 323 -0.13 5.71 8.00
N GLN A 324 -0.89 6.35 7.14
CA GLN A 324 -1.18 7.78 7.20
C GLN A 324 -2.61 7.98 7.72
N ASN A 325 -2.79 8.83 8.74
CA ASN A 325 -4.07 9.10 9.42
C ASN A 325 -4.84 7.84 9.90
N ARG A 326 -4.16 6.69 10.05
CA ARG A 326 -4.76 5.38 10.41
C ARG A 326 -5.88 4.90 9.45
N ASP A 327 -5.96 5.46 8.24
CA ASP A 327 -6.96 5.10 7.24
C ASP A 327 -6.40 4.90 5.83
N THR A 328 -5.14 5.28 5.63
CA THR A 328 -4.46 5.17 4.34
C THR A 328 -3.19 4.35 4.53
N CYS A 329 -3.12 3.21 3.86
CA CYS A 329 -1.91 2.41 3.74
C CYS A 329 -1.18 2.78 2.46
N ILE A 330 0.12 2.98 2.55
CA ILE A 330 1.00 3.24 1.40
C ILE A 330 2.12 2.22 1.44
N CYS A 331 2.33 1.50 0.35
CA CYS A 331 3.38 0.50 0.22
C CYS A 331 4.57 1.06 -0.55
N ASP A 332 5.77 0.56 -0.25
CA ASP A 332 6.98 0.89 -1.00
C ASP A 332 8.05 -0.18 -0.85
N ASP A 333 9.11 -0.08 -1.67
CA ASP A 333 10.29 -0.92 -1.55
C ASP A 333 11.33 -0.33 -0.59
N ARG A 334 11.28 0.98 -0.37
CA ARG A 334 12.20 1.75 0.48
C ARG A 334 11.57 3.05 0.97
N LEU A 335 12.12 3.59 2.06
CA LEU A 335 11.87 4.97 2.48
C LEU A 335 12.49 5.92 1.46
N ARG A 336 11.72 6.89 0.97
CA ARG A 336 12.16 7.79 -0.09
C ARG A 336 13.09 8.89 0.41
N MET A 337 13.82 9.48 -0.53
CA MET A 337 14.68 10.65 -0.31
C MET A 337 13.92 11.79 0.39
N ASP A 338 14.63 12.59 1.19
CA ASP A 338 14.12 13.73 1.95
C ASP A 338 13.08 13.39 3.03
N SER A 339 12.85 12.10 3.30
CA SER A 339 12.05 11.66 4.45
C SER A 339 12.75 12.04 5.75
N ARG A 340 12.03 12.73 6.64
CA ARG A 340 12.54 13.12 7.96
C ARG A 340 11.72 12.52 9.07
N ARG A 341 12.37 12.19 10.18
CA ARG A 341 11.70 11.73 11.39
C ARG A 341 10.99 12.89 12.07
N ASP A 342 9.72 12.68 12.46
CA ASP A 342 8.96 13.59 13.32
C ASP A 342 8.92 13.02 14.74
N GLU A 343 9.90 13.39 15.56
CA GLU A 343 9.93 13.03 16.99
C GLU A 343 9.14 14.00 17.87
N ILE A 344 8.79 15.18 17.35
CA ILE A 344 8.26 16.28 18.16
C ILE A 344 6.73 16.22 18.22
N TRP A 345 6.08 16.09 17.07
CA TRP A 345 4.63 16.18 16.94
C TRP A 345 3.97 14.82 16.73
N GLY A 346 4.75 13.84 16.27
CA GLY A 346 4.32 12.46 16.07
C GLY A 346 3.35 12.28 14.89
N CYS A 347 2.94 11.02 14.68
CA CYS A 347 2.19 10.57 13.51
C CYS A 347 0.74 11.09 13.45
N GLU A 348 0.23 11.65 14.55
CA GLU A 348 -1.13 12.19 14.64
C GLU A 348 -1.17 13.70 14.35
N SER A 349 -0.01 14.33 14.18
CA SER A 349 0.06 15.75 13.86
C SER A 349 -0.49 16.00 12.46
N ARG A 350 -1.13 17.17 12.28
CA ARG A 350 -1.57 17.58 10.94
C ARG A 350 -0.40 17.78 9.99
N CYS A 351 0.74 18.25 10.50
CA CYS A 351 1.91 18.62 9.73
C CYS A 351 3.19 18.42 10.56
N GLY A 352 4.23 17.80 9.98
CA GLY A 352 5.49 17.52 10.68
C GLY A 352 6.32 18.74 11.10
N TYR A 353 5.93 19.96 10.67
CA TYR A 353 6.60 21.22 11.04
C TYR A 353 5.71 22.21 11.82
N GLY A 354 4.52 21.80 12.29
CA GLY A 354 3.68 22.64 13.16
C GLY A 354 3.01 23.88 12.52
N LYS A 355 3.07 24.06 11.19
CA LYS A 355 2.23 25.04 10.48
C LYS A 355 0.86 24.46 10.15
N GLU A 356 -0.18 25.29 10.17
CA GLU A 356 -1.57 24.87 9.95
C GLU A 356 -1.90 24.51 8.48
N ASP A 357 -1.01 24.83 7.54
CA ASP A 357 -1.19 24.55 6.10
C ASP A 357 -0.07 23.65 5.56
N CYS A 358 -0.31 22.34 5.53
CA CYS A 358 0.50 21.40 4.74
C CYS A 358 -0.41 20.53 3.86
N GLY A 359 0.12 20.11 2.72
CA GLY A 359 -0.60 19.23 1.80
C GLY A 359 -0.86 17.85 2.41
N PRO A 360 -1.84 17.08 1.89
CA PRO A 360 -2.11 15.72 2.34
C PRO A 360 -0.87 14.81 2.26
N ASP A 361 -0.02 15.00 1.25
CA ASP A 361 1.23 14.26 1.07
C ASP A 361 2.37 14.65 2.05
N GLN A 362 2.18 15.73 2.82
CA GLN A 362 3.15 16.23 3.81
C GLN A 362 2.79 15.87 5.25
N ARG A 363 1.69 15.14 5.45
CA ARG A 363 1.31 14.67 6.79
C ARG A 363 2.25 13.55 7.23
N PRO A 364 2.66 13.52 8.50
CA PRO A 364 3.43 12.42 9.03
C PRO A 364 2.72 11.08 8.83
N MET A 365 3.53 10.08 8.52
CA MET A 365 3.11 8.71 8.29
C MET A 365 3.91 7.82 9.21
N GLU A 366 3.22 6.88 9.86
CA GLU A 366 3.90 5.85 10.63
C GLU A 366 4.48 4.81 9.68
N VAL A 367 5.80 4.64 9.66
CA VAL A 367 6.50 3.74 8.74
C VAL A 367 6.90 2.45 9.43
N PHE A 368 6.71 1.35 8.72
CA PHE A 368 7.01 -0.02 9.11
C PHE A 368 7.81 -0.72 8.00
N SER A 369 8.53 -1.77 8.39
CA SER A 369 9.24 -2.68 7.48
C SER A 369 8.95 -4.11 7.88
N SER A 370 8.86 -5.01 6.89
CA SER A 370 8.82 -6.46 7.13
C SER A 370 10.18 -7.00 7.59
N TYR A 371 11.23 -6.18 7.54
CA TYR A 371 12.57 -6.49 8.01
C TYR A 371 12.97 -5.62 9.20
N GLN A 372 14.05 -5.99 9.89
CA GLN A 372 14.63 -5.16 10.95
C GLN A 372 15.30 -3.90 10.42
N LEU A 373 15.85 -3.97 9.21
CA LEU A 373 16.42 -2.84 8.49
C LEU A 373 15.33 -2.15 7.67
N LEU A 374 15.35 -0.83 7.68
CA LEU A 374 14.57 0.00 6.76
C LEU A 374 15.44 0.35 5.58
N ALA A 375 15.12 -0.20 4.41
CA ALA A 375 15.76 0.22 3.16
C ALA A 375 15.44 1.70 2.91
N VAL A 376 16.45 2.47 2.53
CA VAL A 376 16.31 3.90 2.22
C VAL A 376 16.78 4.16 0.79
N GLU A 377 16.11 5.08 0.10
CA GLU A 377 16.57 5.63 -1.16
C GLU A 377 17.71 6.61 -0.91
N TYR A 378 18.78 6.50 -1.68
CA TYR A 378 19.96 7.34 -1.57
C TYR A 378 20.56 7.59 -2.95
N ALA A 379 21.35 8.65 -3.08
CA ALA A 379 22.09 9.00 -4.28
C ALA A 379 23.59 9.09 -4.01
N ASN A 380 24.40 8.67 -4.99
CA ASN A 380 25.85 8.85 -4.99
C ASN A 380 26.18 10.28 -5.46
N ILE A 381 26.89 11.06 -4.65
CA ILE A 381 27.27 12.45 -4.96
C ILE A 381 28.68 12.58 -5.57
N GLY A 382 29.41 11.47 -5.64
CA GLY A 382 30.70 11.35 -6.29
C GLY A 382 31.75 10.63 -5.45
N CYS A 383 32.93 10.50 -6.07
CA CYS A 383 34.11 9.93 -5.44
C CYS A 383 35.03 11.05 -4.91
N PHE A 384 35.51 10.90 -3.68
CA PHE A 384 36.32 11.92 -3.01
C PHE A 384 37.60 11.31 -2.42
N GLU A 385 38.73 11.96 -2.66
CA GLU A 385 40.01 11.65 -2.03
C GLU A 385 40.17 12.50 -0.76
N SER A 386 40.59 11.88 0.34
CA SER A 386 40.98 12.56 1.57
C SER A 386 42.44 12.25 1.90
N LYS A 387 43.18 13.28 2.31
CA LYS A 387 44.52 13.12 2.92
C LYS A 387 44.46 12.86 4.42
N GLU A 388 43.26 12.89 4.99
CA GLU A 388 42.99 12.67 6.41
C GLU A 388 42.27 11.33 6.59
N GLU A 389 42.09 10.92 7.84
CA GLU A 389 41.54 9.60 8.19
C GLU A 389 40.09 9.38 7.70
N TYR A 390 39.28 10.43 7.49
CA TYR A 390 37.86 10.32 7.12
C TYR A 390 37.46 11.37 6.08
N VAL A 391 36.48 11.06 5.22
CA VAL A 391 35.92 12.00 4.23
C VAL A 391 34.78 12.89 4.76
N LEU A 392 34.11 12.48 5.84
CA LEU A 392 33.01 13.22 6.47
C LEU A 392 33.43 13.86 7.80
N LEU A 393 32.76 14.96 8.17
CA LEU A 393 32.83 15.58 9.49
C LEU A 393 31.75 14.95 10.40
N GLY A 394 32.20 14.14 11.36
CA GLY A 394 31.38 13.46 12.36
C GLY A 394 32.24 12.45 13.11
N LYS A 395 31.95 12.16 14.38
CA LYS A 395 32.63 11.10 15.15
C LYS A 395 31.79 9.82 15.26
N ASP A 396 30.66 9.78 14.58
CA ASP A 396 29.72 8.68 14.66
C ASP A 396 29.98 7.76 13.47
N TYR A 397 30.68 6.67 13.74
CA TYR A 397 31.01 5.63 12.79
C TYR A 397 30.69 4.27 13.41
N MET A 398 30.37 3.30 12.57
CA MET A 398 30.14 1.92 12.98
C MET A 398 31.32 1.07 12.50
N GLU A 399 32.13 0.58 13.43
CA GLU A 399 33.14 -0.45 13.17
C GLU A 399 32.44 -1.81 13.19
N TRP A 400 31.90 -2.21 12.04
CA TRP A 400 31.36 -3.56 11.86
C TRP A 400 32.07 -4.17 10.66
N GLY A 401 32.76 -5.29 10.88
CA GLY A 401 33.37 -6.06 9.79
C GLY A 401 32.30 -6.52 8.82
N ASN A 402 32.41 -6.09 7.56
CA ASN A 402 31.52 -6.41 6.43
C ASN A 402 30.14 -5.71 6.38
N SER A 403 30.03 -4.43 6.78
CA SER A 403 28.79 -3.67 6.51
C SER A 403 28.52 -3.46 5.01
N THR A 404 27.27 -3.68 4.61
CA THR A 404 26.74 -3.35 3.27
C THR A 404 26.42 -1.85 3.14
N LEU A 405 26.23 -1.38 1.91
CA LEU A 405 25.89 0.02 1.67
C LEU A 405 24.49 0.34 2.22
N GLU A 406 23.57 -0.61 2.13
CA GLU A 406 22.21 -0.54 2.65
C GLU A 406 22.19 -0.44 4.18
N GLU A 407 22.99 -1.26 4.87
CA GLU A 407 23.13 -1.18 6.33
C GLU A 407 23.73 0.15 6.76
N CYS A 408 24.72 0.64 6.02
CA CYS A 408 25.33 1.93 6.30
C CYS A 408 24.33 3.08 6.07
N ALA A 409 23.56 3.03 5.00
CA ALA A 409 22.50 4.00 4.71
C ALA A 409 21.45 4.00 5.82
N ASN A 410 20.98 2.83 6.26
CA ASN A 410 20.04 2.70 7.37
C ASN A 410 20.63 3.28 8.67
N PHE A 411 21.82 2.86 9.06
CA PHE A 411 22.46 3.34 10.28
C PHE A 411 22.64 4.86 10.29
N CYS A 412 23.25 5.41 9.25
CA CYS A 412 23.56 6.84 9.20
C CYS A 412 22.32 7.72 9.10
N THR A 413 21.29 7.29 8.37
CA THR A 413 20.15 8.18 8.05
C THR A 413 18.91 7.91 8.91
N VAL A 414 18.68 6.65 9.32
CA VAL A 414 17.55 6.26 10.17
C VAL A 414 17.92 6.31 11.65
N ALA A 415 19.10 5.81 12.03
CA ALA A 415 19.49 5.75 13.44
C ALA A 415 20.21 7.02 13.93
N LEU A 416 21.04 7.64 13.08
CA LEU A 416 21.81 8.84 13.44
C LEU A 416 21.32 10.13 12.78
N GLU A 417 20.38 10.05 11.83
CA GLU A 417 19.78 11.21 11.15
C GLU A 417 20.79 12.16 10.50
N THR A 418 21.84 11.58 9.93
CA THR A 418 22.88 12.33 9.20
C THR A 418 22.57 12.47 7.71
N ASP A 419 23.04 13.56 7.12
CA ASP A 419 22.81 13.90 5.71
C ASP A 419 23.68 13.08 4.73
N TYR A 420 24.86 12.61 5.17
CA TYR A 420 25.82 11.90 4.34
C TYR A 420 26.31 10.61 4.98
N PHE A 421 26.66 9.65 4.14
CA PHE A 421 27.31 8.42 4.55
C PHE A 421 28.29 7.88 3.51
N ALA A 422 29.23 7.06 3.96
CA ALA A 422 30.23 6.43 3.11
C ALA A 422 30.72 5.10 3.70
N LEU A 423 31.05 4.15 2.83
CA LEU A 423 31.80 2.94 3.19
C LEU A 423 33.29 3.16 2.89
N GLN A 424 34.09 3.40 3.92
CA GLN A 424 35.51 3.69 3.77
C GLN A 424 36.37 2.55 4.33
N THR A 425 37.53 2.30 3.72
CA THR A 425 38.55 1.37 4.24
C THR A 425 39.54 2.09 5.16
N LYS A 426 39.98 1.43 6.24
CA LYS A 426 40.93 2.01 7.21
C LYS A 426 42.34 2.10 6.61
N TYR A 427 42.93 3.30 6.62
CA TYR A 427 44.21 3.63 5.97
C TYR A 427 45.42 2.78 6.42
N TYR A 428 45.36 2.08 7.55
CA TYR A 428 46.49 1.35 8.14
C TYR A 428 46.32 -0.16 8.33
N SER A 429 45.24 -0.81 7.86
CA SER A 429 45.08 -2.27 8.02
C SER A 429 45.53 -3.01 6.75
N PRO A 430 46.67 -3.75 6.76
CA PRO A 430 47.13 -4.52 5.60
C PRO A 430 46.45 -5.90 5.52
N LEU A 431 45.58 -6.22 6.47
CA LEU A 431 44.90 -7.49 6.62
C LEU A 431 43.43 -7.19 6.94
N GLU A 432 42.56 -7.71 6.07
CA GLU A 432 41.10 -7.70 6.11
C GLU A 432 40.40 -6.43 5.58
N GLN A 433 39.46 -6.68 4.65
CA GLN A 433 38.73 -5.76 3.79
C GLN A 433 37.60 -5.03 4.55
N ASP A 434 37.89 -4.59 5.78
CA ASP A 434 36.87 -4.00 6.64
C ASP A 434 36.54 -2.58 6.15
N ASN A 435 35.46 -2.51 5.37
CA ASN A 435 34.77 -1.26 5.12
C ASN A 435 34.02 -0.89 6.39
N PHE A 436 34.32 0.28 6.96
CA PHE A 436 33.54 0.83 8.05
C PHE A 436 32.60 1.91 7.53
N CYS A 437 31.44 1.99 8.16
CA CYS A 437 30.42 2.96 7.81
C CYS A 437 30.70 4.28 8.53
N ILE A 438 30.81 5.37 7.76
CA ILE A 438 31.02 6.73 8.27
C ILE A 438 29.77 7.54 8.01
N CYS A 439 29.30 8.24 9.03
CA CYS A 439 28.16 9.14 8.95
C CYS A 439 28.59 10.59 9.18
N GLY A 440 27.89 11.56 8.60
CA GLY A 440 28.17 12.96 8.87
C GLY A 440 27.23 13.94 8.19
N ASN A 441 27.18 15.16 8.70
CA ASN A 441 26.33 16.23 8.17
C ASN A 441 27.08 17.19 7.25
N GLN A 442 28.39 17.06 7.17
CA GLN A 442 29.23 17.94 6.36
C GLN A 442 30.37 17.13 5.73
N LEU A 443 30.67 17.48 4.48
CA LEU A 443 31.89 17.04 3.82
C LEU A 443 33.10 17.71 4.47
N LYS A 444 34.22 17.00 4.62
CA LYS A 444 35.46 17.64 5.09
C LYS A 444 35.97 18.68 4.09
N PRO A 445 36.36 19.89 4.51
CA PRO A 445 36.84 20.93 3.59
C PRO A 445 38.09 20.54 2.78
N SER A 446 38.90 19.62 3.29
CA SER A 446 40.17 19.19 2.70
C SER A 446 40.02 18.12 1.61
N ILE A 447 38.82 17.56 1.41
CA ILE A 447 38.60 16.49 0.43
C ILE A 447 38.56 17.04 -1.00
N LYS A 448 38.95 16.21 -1.96
CA LYS A 448 38.94 16.55 -3.38
C LYS A 448 38.04 15.59 -4.16
N LYS A 449 37.07 16.12 -4.90
CA LYS A 449 36.24 15.33 -5.83
C LYS A 449 37.13 14.79 -6.96
N LEU A 450 37.19 13.47 -7.10
CA LEU A 450 37.92 12.79 -8.16
C LEU A 450 37.05 12.73 -9.42
N ARG A 451 37.66 12.89 -10.58
CA ARG A 451 37.01 12.62 -11.87
C ARG A 451 37.11 11.12 -12.16
N ILE A 452 35.97 10.45 -12.19
CA ILE A 452 35.84 9.08 -12.67
C ILE A 452 35.28 9.16 -14.08
N GLU A 453 36.08 8.77 -15.06
CA GLU A 453 35.60 8.56 -16.43
C GLU A 453 34.81 7.25 -16.41
N GLN A 454 33.60 7.25 -16.96
CA GLN A 454 32.78 6.06 -17.13
C GLN A 454 33.46 5.14 -18.15
N GLU A 455 34.43 4.35 -17.71
CA GLU A 455 34.94 3.25 -18.53
C GLU A 455 33.99 2.05 -18.42
N SER A 456 33.79 1.44 -19.60
CA SER A 456 32.91 0.33 -19.98
C SER A 456 32.48 -0.67 -18.89
N ALA A 457 31.22 -1.09 -19.03
CA ALA A 457 30.44 -2.01 -18.21
C ALA A 457 30.96 -3.46 -18.01
N ASP A 458 32.27 -3.70 -18.12
CA ASP A 458 32.90 -5.03 -17.91
C ASP A 458 33.99 -5.04 -16.82
N GLY A 459 34.16 -3.95 -16.06
CA GLY A 459 35.13 -3.87 -14.96
C GLY A 459 34.50 -4.17 -13.60
N GLU A 460 34.65 -5.41 -13.12
CA GLU A 460 34.23 -5.84 -11.77
C GLU A 460 35.22 -5.29 -10.72
N GLY A 461 35.20 -3.97 -10.46
CA GLY A 461 36.11 -3.30 -9.53
C GLY A 461 35.63 -1.90 -9.10
N ASP A 462 35.85 -1.55 -7.83
CA ASP A 462 35.52 -0.22 -7.29
C ASP A 462 36.56 0.81 -7.75
N VAL A 463 36.33 1.42 -8.92
CA VAL A 463 37.19 2.42 -9.57
C VAL A 463 37.52 3.60 -8.64
N CYS A 464 36.62 3.96 -7.73
CA CYS A 464 36.87 5.04 -6.78
C CYS A 464 37.94 4.64 -5.76
N ARG A 465 37.83 3.42 -5.21
CA ARG A 465 38.85 2.88 -4.30
C ARG A 465 40.19 2.69 -4.97
N GLU A 466 40.24 2.23 -6.21
CA GLU A 466 41.49 2.08 -6.97
C GLU A 466 42.24 3.41 -7.12
N LYS A 467 41.52 4.53 -7.20
CA LYS A 467 42.08 5.89 -7.23
C LYS A 467 42.34 6.48 -5.83
N GLY A 468 42.24 5.67 -4.77
CA GLY A 468 42.41 6.12 -3.38
C GLY A 468 41.26 6.99 -2.86
N GLY A 469 40.12 6.98 -3.55
CA GLY A 469 38.94 7.73 -3.18
C GLY A 469 37.89 6.90 -2.42
N THR A 470 36.86 7.59 -1.96
CA THR A 470 35.68 7.00 -1.30
C THR A 470 34.42 7.60 -1.89
N TYR A 471 33.45 6.75 -2.24
CA TYR A 471 32.14 7.22 -2.67
C TYR A 471 31.35 7.76 -1.47
N ILE A 472 30.75 8.94 -1.65
CA ILE A 472 29.87 9.55 -0.67
C ILE A 472 28.44 9.52 -1.19
N TYR A 473 27.52 9.21 -0.31
CA TYR A 473 26.09 9.08 -0.58
C TYR A 473 25.28 10.00 0.31
N THR A 474 24.06 10.33 -0.13
CA THR A 474 23.11 11.16 0.63
C THR A 474 21.68 10.69 0.42
N THR A 475 20.83 10.88 1.43
CA THR A 475 19.37 10.73 1.34
C THR A 475 18.66 12.08 1.14
N ASN A 476 19.42 13.17 1.00
CA ASN A 476 18.91 14.53 0.92
C ASN A 476 19.13 15.10 -0.49
N SER A 477 18.04 15.30 -1.23
CA SER A 477 18.09 15.63 -2.66
C SER A 477 18.69 17.00 -2.94
N LYS A 478 18.70 17.91 -1.96
CA LYS A 478 19.30 19.25 -2.10
C LYS A 478 20.81 19.24 -2.40
N TYR A 479 21.49 18.13 -2.11
CA TYR A 479 22.92 17.96 -2.36
C TYR A 479 23.22 17.25 -3.68
N ILE A 480 22.19 16.85 -4.43
CA ILE A 480 22.35 16.29 -5.77
C ILE A 480 22.36 17.48 -6.74
N GLU A 481 23.50 17.76 -7.35
CA GLU A 481 23.60 18.80 -8.38
C GLU A 481 22.59 18.50 -9.50
N SER A 482 21.71 19.46 -9.83
CA SER A 482 20.87 19.39 -11.02
C SER A 482 21.79 19.34 -12.24
N SER A 483 21.80 18.19 -12.93
CA SER A 483 22.62 17.94 -14.11
C SER A 483 22.34 18.93 -15.23
#